data_AF-A0A1G7Y3Y6-F1
#
_entry.id   AF-A0A1G7Y3Y6-F1
#
_cell.length_a   1.000
_cell.length_b   1.000
_cell.length_c   1.000
_cell.angle_alpha   90.00
_cell.angle_beta   90.00
_cell.angle_gamma   90.00
#
_symmetry.space_group_name_H-M   'P 1'
#
loop_
_entity.id
_entity.type
_entity.pdbx_description
1 polymer ?
#
loop_
_entity_poly.entity_id
_entity_poly.type
_entity_poly.pdbx_seq_one_letter_code
_entity_poly.pdbx_strand_id
1 'polypeptide(L)' 'MGVTPELAELEATILRMEARFDAEPSAAALMAYYRQLSLRFADDLTDPRDIALSRAAALMMVKAQQG' A
#
# COMPACT_ATOMS: atom_id res chain seq x y z
N MET A 1 8.20 2.34 -23.17
CA MET A 1 9.13 1.79 -22.16
C MET A 1 8.53 2.11 -20.80
N GLY A 2 8.14 1.08 -20.03
CA GLY A 2 7.74 1.29 -18.64
C GLY A 2 9.00 1.51 -17.81
N VAL A 3 9.08 2.61 -17.08
CA VAL A 3 10.13 2.82 -16.08
C VAL A 3 9.76 1.95 -14.89
N THR A 4 10.68 1.07 -14.48
CA THR A 4 10.54 0.30 -13.24
C THR A 4 10.81 1.27 -12.09
N PRO A 5 9.80 1.63 -11.27
CA PRO A 5 10.01 2.61 -10.20
C PRO A 5 11.00 2.07 -9.17
N GLU A 6 11.83 2.94 -8.63
CA GLU A 6 12.78 2.62 -7.57
C GLU A 6 12.06 2.37 -6.23
N LEU A 7 12.70 1.67 -5.29
CA LEU A 7 12.11 1.37 -3.99
C LEU A 7 11.65 2.65 -3.26
N ALA A 8 12.48 3.68 -3.26
CA ALA A 8 12.13 4.96 -2.64
C ALA A 8 10.89 5.62 -3.26
N GLU A 9 10.67 5.44 -4.57
CA GLU A 9 9.50 5.98 -5.27
C GLU A 9 8.23 5.20 -4.91
N LEU A 10 8.36 3.88 -4.71
CA LEU A 10 7.27 3.02 -4.21
C LEU A 10 6.88 3.42 -2.79
N GLU A 11 7.85 3.57 -1.88
CA GLU A 11 7.63 3.98 -0.49
C GLU A 11 6.99 5.37 -0.41
N ALA A 12 7.48 6.34 -1.19
CA ALA A 12 6.89 7.68 -1.25
C ALA A 12 5.45 7.65 -1.79
N THR A 13 5.14 6.72 -2.69
CA THR A 13 3.77 6.54 -3.20
C THR A 13 2.86 5.91 -2.17
N ILE A 14 3.33 4.88 -1.48
CA ILE A 14 2.62 4.23 -0.36
C ILE A 14 2.28 5.25 0.71
N LEU A 15 3.27 6.03 1.17
CA LEU A 15 3.09 7.04 2.21
C LEU A 15 2.02 8.08 1.84
N ARG A 16 2.03 8.56 0.59
CA ARG A 16 1.01 9.50 0.10
C ARG A 16 -0.39 8.90 0.06
N MET A 17 -0.51 7.63 -0.32
CA MET A 17 -1.81 6.93 -0.38
C MET A 17 -2.34 6.60 1.01
N GLU A 18 -1.48 6.14 1.92
CA GLU A 18 -1.83 5.90 3.32
C GLU A 18 -2.35 7.18 3.99
N ALA A 19 -1.61 8.28 3.85
CA ALA A 19 -2.02 9.57 4.42
C ALA A 19 -3.37 10.05 3.86
N ARG A 20 -3.62 9.82 2.56
CA ARG A 20 -4.90 10.15 1.94
C ARG A 20 -6.04 9.31 2.52
N PHE A 21 -5.90 7.98 2.54
CA PHE A 21 -6.99 7.11 2.98
C PHE A 21 -7.22 7.15 4.49
N ASP A 22 -6.18 7.42 5.29
CA ASP A 22 -6.35 7.65 6.73
C ASP A 22 -7.15 8.92 7.03
N ALA A 23 -7.15 9.91 6.13
CA ALA A 23 -8.00 11.10 6.22
C ALA A 23 -9.43 10.87 5.71
N GLU A 24 -9.74 9.72 5.10
CA GLU A 24 -11.06 9.39 4.53
C GLU A 24 -11.81 8.42 5.48
N PRO A 25 -12.85 8.87 6.23
CA PRO A 25 -13.56 8.02 7.18
C PRO A 25 -14.19 6.77 6.56
N SER A 26 -14.59 6.85 5.28
CA SER A 26 -15.15 5.74 4.50
C SER A 26 -14.12 4.63 4.21
N ALA A 27 -12.83 4.91 4.29
CA ALA A 27 -11.76 3.94 4.09
C ALA A 27 -11.31 3.27 5.39
N ALA A 28 -11.76 3.73 6.56
CA ALA A 28 -11.23 3.33 7.87
C ALA A 28 -11.22 1.79 8.08
N ALA A 29 -12.30 1.10 7.73
CA ALA A 29 -12.39 -0.35 7.86
C ALA A 29 -11.40 -1.08 6.93
N LEU A 30 -11.27 -0.63 5.68
CA LEU A 30 -10.34 -1.21 4.72
C LEU A 30 -8.88 -0.92 5.12
N MET A 31 -8.60 0.27 5.65
CA MET A 31 -7.27 0.65 6.14
C MET A 31 -6.85 -0.20 7.35
N ALA A 32 -7.79 -0.61 8.22
CA ALA A 32 -7.50 -1.55 9.30
C ALA A 32 -7.04 -2.92 8.75
N TYR A 33 -7.74 -3.46 7.74
CA TYR A 33 -7.32 -4.70 7.06
C TYR A 33 -5.99 -4.54 6.33
N TYR A 34 -5.79 -3.42 5.63
CA TYR A 34 -4.53 -3.11 4.96
C TYR A 34 -3.32 -3.14 5.92
N ARG A 35 -3.47 -2.60 7.14
CA ARG A 35 -2.40 -2.64 8.16
C ARG A 35 -2.08 -4.07 8.59
N GLN A 36 -3.10 -4.91 8.82
CA GLN A 36 -2.89 -6.32 9.15
C GLN A 36 -2.20 -7.07 8.00
N LEU A 37 -2.62 -6.81 6.77
CA LEU A 37 -2.03 -7.43 5.58
C LEU A 37 -0.58 -6.97 5.35
N SER A 38 -0.28 -5.70 5.64
CA SER A 38 1.07 -5.15 5.54
C SER A 38 2.05 -5.83 6.49
N LEU A 39 1.62 -6.15 7.72
CA LEU A 39 2.41 -6.96 8.65
C LEU A 39 2.67 -8.35 8.08
N ARG A 40 1.63 -8.99 7.53
CA ARG A 40 1.76 -10.31 6.93
C ARG A 40 2.72 -10.33 5.74
N PHE A 41 2.72 -9.30 4.90
CA PHE A 41 3.70 -9.17 3.81
C PHE A 41 5.13 -9.08 4.33
N ALA A 42 5.36 -8.34 5.42
CA ALA A 42 6.69 -8.23 6.03
C ALA A 42 7.16 -9.56 6.68
N ASP A 43 6.23 -10.39 7.15
CA ASP A 43 6.54 -11.72 7.69
C ASP A 43 6.83 -12.75 6.59
N ASP A 44 6.07 -12.69 5.48
CA ASP A 44 6.11 -13.71 4.41
C ASP A 44 7.14 -13.40 3.31
N LEU A 45 7.54 -12.13 3.14
CA LEU A 45 8.44 -11.68 2.07
C LEU A 45 9.77 -11.16 2.64
N THR A 46 10.85 -11.38 1.90
CA THR A 46 12.21 -10.95 2.32
C THR A 46 12.71 -9.73 1.54
N ASP A 47 12.28 -9.55 0.28
CA ASP A 47 12.71 -8.40 -0.53
C ASP A 47 11.90 -7.14 -0.16
N PRO A 48 12.54 -6.05 0.28
CA PRO A 48 11.87 -4.78 0.58
C PRO A 48 11.04 -4.24 -0.60
N ARG A 49 11.48 -4.48 -1.84
CA ARG A 49 10.77 -4.08 -3.04
C ARG A 49 9.47 -4.86 -3.21
N ASP A 50 9.49 -6.16 -2.97
CA ASP A 50 8.28 -6.99 -3.06
C ASP A 50 7.28 -6.61 -1.97
N ILE A 51 7.75 -6.35 -0.74
CA ILE A 51 6.91 -5.83 0.35
C ILE A 51 6.26 -4.50 -0.06
N ALA A 52 7.03 -3.56 -0.62
CA ALA A 52 6.51 -2.28 -1.07
C ALA A 52 5.48 -2.45 -2.21
N LEU A 53 5.76 -3.30 -3.20
CA LEU A 53 4.83 -3.57 -4.30
C LEU A 53 3.53 -4.21 -3.81
N SER A 54 3.59 -5.18 -2.89
CA SER A 54 2.41 -5.81 -2.30
C SER A 54 1.56 -4.81 -1.52
N ARG A 55 2.19 -3.93 -0.73
CA ARG A 55 1.49 -2.83 -0.04
C ARG A 55 0.84 -1.86 -1.02
N ALA A 56 1.55 -1.46 -2.07
CA ALA A 56 1.00 -0.58 -3.11
C ALA A 56 -0.21 -1.22 -3.82
N ALA A 57 -0.13 -2.51 -4.15
CA ALA A 57 -1.23 -3.25 -4.75
C ALA A 57 -2.47 -3.32 -3.83
N ALA A 58 -2.26 -3.55 -2.53
CA ALA A 58 -3.35 -3.53 -1.55
C ALA A 58 -4.00 -2.14 -1.45
N LEU A 59 -3.21 -1.06 -1.45
CA LEU A 59 -3.75 0.31 -1.46
C LEU A 59 -4.51 0.65 -2.75
N MET A 60 -4.13 0.06 -3.88
CA MET A 60 -4.89 0.18 -5.13
C MET A 60 -6.26 -0.52 -5.03
N MET A 61 -6.36 -1.63 -4.29
CA MET A 61 -7.64 -2.26 -3.99
C MET A 61 -8.52 -1.35 -3.11
N VAL A 62 -7.94 -0.74 -2.06
CA VAL A 62 -8.66 0.26 -1.25
C VAL A 62 -9.18 1.39 -2.13
N LYS A 63 -8.34 1.94 -2.99
CA LYS A 63 -8.72 2.98 -3.96
C LYS A 63 -9.90 2.57 -4.84
N ALA A 64 -9.89 1.33 -5.34
CA ALA A 64 -10.96 0.81 -6.20
C ALA A 64 -12.29 0.61 -5.47
N GLN A 65 -12.29 0.50 -4.14
CA GLN A 65 -13.50 0.38 -3.32
C GLN A 65 -14.02 1.74 -2.81
N GLN A 66 -13.20 2.80 -2.88
CA GLN A 66 -13.58 4.17 -2.50
C GLN A 66 -14.07 5.00 -3.70
N GLY A 67 -13.97 4.48 -4.94
CA GLY A 67 -14.48 5.09 -6.16
C GLY A 67 -15.77 4.44 -6.63
#